data_AF-A0A7C7Q6L8-F1
#
_entry.id   AF-A0A7C7Q6L8-F1
#
_cell.length_a   1.000
_cell.length_b   1.000
_cell.length_c   1.000
_cell.angle_alpha   90.00
_cell.angle_beta   90.00
_cell.angle_gamma   90.00
#
_symmetry.space_group_name_H-M   'P 1'
#
loop_
_entity.id
_entity.type
_entity.pdbx_description
1 polymer ?
#
loop_
_entity_poly.entity_id
_entity_poly.type
_entity_poly.pdbx_seq_one_letter_code
_entity_poly.pdbx_strand_id
1 'polypeptide(L)' 'YDFIVTMGCGDACPFVPAKHREQWNIPDPKGKTIEDYRKARDKIAQCVKELLASL' A
#
# COMPACT_ATOMS: atom_id res chain seq x y z
N TYR A 1 4.63 -1.31 -16.00
CA TYR A 1 5.41 -1.75 -14.83
C TYR A 1 5.23 -3.25 -14.63
N ASP A 2 6.18 -3.96 -14.02
CA ASP A 2 5.97 -5.37 -13.67
C ASP A 2 4.97 -5.50 -12.51
N PHE A 3 5.05 -4.62 -11.52
CA PHE A 3 4.15 -4.58 -10.37
C PHE A 3 3.52 -3.20 -10.20
N ILE A 4 2.26 -3.17 -9.75
CA ILE A 4 1.63 -1.99 -9.19
C ILE A 4 0.89 -2.37 -7.91
N VAL A 5 1.08 -1.55 -6.88
CA VAL A 5 0.43 -1.74 -5.58
C VAL A 5 -0.43 -0.52 -5.29
N THR A 6 -1.66 -0.76 -4.89
CA THR A 6 -2.60 0.28 -4.46
C THR A 6 -2.83 0.16 -2.96
N MET A 7 -2.83 1.28 -2.25
CA MET A 7 -2.93 1.29 -0.77
C MET A 7 -4.36 1.51 -0.26
N GLY A 8 -5.36 1.56 -1.15
CA GLY A 8 -6.77 1.62 -0.76
C GLY A 8 -7.21 2.91 -0.09
N CYS A 9 -6.53 4.04 -0.35
CA CYS A 9 -6.84 5.36 0.23
C CYS A 9 -8.22 5.93 -0.18
N GLY A 10 -9.01 5.22 -0.99
CA GLY A 10 -10.35 5.65 -1.41
C GLY A 10 -10.38 6.72 -2.50
N ASP A 11 -9.24 7.34 -2.80
CA ASP A 11 -9.09 8.26 -3.93
C ASP A 11 -9.06 7.49 -5.26
N ALA A 12 -9.62 8.11 -6.30
CA ALA A 12 -9.58 7.58 -7.66
C ALA A 12 -8.13 7.63 -8.19
N CYS A 13 -7.37 6.55 -7.99
CA CYS A 13 -6.07 6.41 -8.64
C CYS A 13 -6.26 6.24 -10.15
N PRO A 14 -5.47 6.95 -10.98
CA PRO A 14 -5.49 6.74 -12.43
C PRO A 14 -5.15 5.28 -12.75
N PHE A 15 -5.77 4.74 -13.81
CA PHE A 15 -5.43 3.40 -14.26
C PHE A 15 -4.02 3.39 -14.86
N VAL A 16 -3.17 2.52 -14.34
CA VAL A 16 -1.81 2.29 -14.82
C VAL A 16 -1.65 0.80 -15.12
N PRO A 17 -1.20 0.41 -16.33
CA PRO A 17 -1.03 -0.99 -16.69
C PRO A 17 0.19 -1.62 -16.01
N ALA A 18 -0.01 -2.82 -15.46
CA ALA A 18 1.05 -3.65 -14.88
C ALA A 18 0.73 -5.15 -15.01
N LYS A 19 1.77 -6.00 -14.99
CA LYS A 19 1.61 -7.47 -15.06
C LYS A 19 0.97 -8.02 -13.79
N HIS A 20 1.40 -7.49 -12.64
CA HIS A 20 0.88 -7.85 -11.33
C HIS A 20 0.29 -6.62 -10.65
N ARG A 21 -0.92 -6.80 -10.09
CA ARG A 21 -1.64 -5.76 -9.37
C ARG A 21 -2.05 -6.27 -8.01
N GLU A 22 -1.70 -5.53 -6.97
CA GLU A 22 -2.03 -5.85 -5.59
C GLU A 22 -2.74 -4.66 -4.93
N GLN A 23 -3.63 -4.96 -3.98
CA GLN A 23 -4.32 -3.98 -3.16
C GLN A 23 -4.02 -4.25 -1.69
N TRP A 24 -3.31 -3.32 -1.05
CA TRP A 24 -3.10 -3.31 0.39
C TRP A 24 -4.17 -2.42 1.01
N ASN A 25 -5.06 -3.00 1.82
CA ASN A 25 -6.11 -2.27 2.51
C ASN A 25 -5.53 -1.49 3.72
N ILE A 26 -4.71 -0.47 3.45
CA ILE A 26 -4.04 0.33 4.47
C ILE A 26 -4.82 1.64 4.64
N PRO A 27 -5.46 1.88 5.79
CA PRO A 27 -6.22 3.11 6.01
C PRO A 27 -5.35 4.36 5.87
N ASP A 28 -5.87 5.40 5.21
CA ASP A 28 -5.17 6.68 5.10
C ASP A 28 -4.96 7.29 6.51
N PRO A 29 -3.71 7.55 6.93
CA PRO A 29 -3.42 8.20 8.21
C PRO A 29 -3.60 9.73 8.17
N LYS A 30 -3.92 10.33 7.02
CA LYS A 30 -4.07 11.79 6.88
C LYS A 30 -5.05 12.36 7.92
N GLY A 31 -4.61 13.40 8.62
CA GLY A 31 -5.39 14.06 9.67
C GLY A 31 -5.54 13.27 10.98
N LYS A 32 -4.89 12.09 11.10
CA LYS A 32 -4.92 11.27 12.32
C LYS A 32 -3.67 11.46 13.19
N THR A 33 -3.60 10.71 14.28
CA THR A 33 -2.52 10.75 15.26
C THR A 33 -1.19 10.23 14.70
N ILE A 34 -0.06 10.60 15.31
CA ILE A 34 1.26 10.11 14.91
C ILE A 34 1.36 8.57 15.03
N GLU A 35 0.62 7.98 15.99
CA GLU A 35 0.49 6.54 16.16
C GLU A 35 -0.15 5.88 14.93
N ASP A 36 -1.15 6.51 14.31
CA ASP A 36 -1.80 5.98 13.12
C ASP A 36 -0.89 6.03 11.89
N TYR A 37 -0.07 7.09 11.76
CA TYR A 37 0.98 7.14 10.75
C TYR A 37 2.01 6.04 10.94
N ARG A 38 2.44 5.80 12.20
CA ARG A 38 3.39 4.72 12.52
C ARG A 38 2.81 3.36 12.16
N LYS A 39 1.54 3.09 12.50
CA LYS A 39 0.85 1.84 12.11
C LYS A 39 0.81 1.65 10.59
N ALA A 40 0.46 2.70 9.84
CA ALA A 40 0.43 2.64 8.38
C ALA A 40 1.81 2.33 7.80
N ARG A 41 2.85 3.04 8.25
CA ARG A 41 4.25 2.80 7.86
C ARG A 41 4.68 1.35 8.15
N ASP A 42 4.40 0.86 9.35
CA ASP A 42 4.83 -0.47 9.77
C ASP A 42 4.10 -1.55 8.98
N LYS A 43 2.83 -1.33 8.64
CA LYS A 43 2.07 -2.23 7.76
C LYS A 43 2.62 -2.25 6.34
N ILE A 44 2.95 -1.09 5.76
CA ILE A 44 3.61 -1.00 4.45
C ILE A 44 4.93 -1.78 4.48
N ALA A 45 5.75 -1.59 5.51
CA ALA A 45 7.03 -2.28 5.65
C ALA A 45 6.86 -3.80 5.72
N GLN A 46 5.82 -4.30 6.40
CA GLN A 46 5.50 -5.72 6.43
C GLN A 46 5.07 -6.24 5.05
N CYS A 47 4.15 -5.57 4.38
CA CYS A 47 3.66 -6.00 3.06
C CYS A 47 4.79 -6.01 2.02
N VAL A 48 5.70 -5.04 2.04
CA VAL A 48 6.89 -5.04 1.17
C VAL A 48 7.77 -6.26 1.43
N LYS A 49 8.02 -6.62 2.70
CA LYS A 49 8.81 -7.81 3.05
C LYS A 49 8.14 -9.10 2.58
N GLU A 50 6.83 -9.22 2.77
CA GLU A 50 6.04 -10.37 2.32
C GLU A 50 6.06 -10.49 0.79
N LEU A 51 5.88 -9.37 0.08
CA LEU A 51 5.96 -9.33 -1.37
C LEU A 51 7.33 -9.81 -1.85
N LEU A 52 8.42 -9.24 -1.31
CA LEU A 52 9.79 -9.63 -1.67
C LEU A 52 10.09 -11.11 -1.41
N ALA A 53 9.50 -11.71 -0.37
CA ALA A 53 9.65 -13.13 -0.08
C ALA A 53 8.86 -14.05 -1.04
N SER A 54 7.90 -13.50 -1.79
CA SER A 54 7.04 -14.22 -2.73
C SER A 54 7.43 -14.04 -4.21
N LEU A 55 8.46 -13.23 -4.48
CA LEU A 55 9.05 -13.03 -5.82
C LEU A 55 10.06 -14.14 -6.15
#